data_AF-A0A1I1VA50-F1
#
_entry.id   AF-A0A1I1VA50-F1
#
_cell.length_a   1.000
_cell.length_b   1.000
_cell.length_c   1.000
_cell.angle_alpha   90.00
_cell.angle_beta   90.00
_cell.angle_gamma   90.00
#
_symmetry.space_group_name_H-M   'P 1'
#
loop_
_entity.id
_entity.type
_entity.pdbx_description
1 polymer ?
#
loop_
_entity_poly.entity_id
_entity_poly.type
_entity_poly.pdbx_seq_one_letter_code
_entity_poly.pdbx_strand_id
1 'polypeptide(L)' 'HRSINGFMTNMLAGLIAYCIKDKKPALDLNAVELEILESANIVIA' A
#
# COMPACT_ATOMS: atom_id res chain seq x y z
N HIS A 1 11.66 7.30 20.07
CA HIS A 1 10.28 6.82 20.20
C HIS A 1 9.42 7.57 19.18
N ARG A 2 9.26 7.03 17.95
CA ARG A 2 8.37 7.65 16.96
C ARG A 2 6.95 7.23 17.29
N SER A 3 6.03 8.18 17.44
CA SER A 3 4.63 7.89 17.74
C SER A 3 4.04 6.96 16.68
N ILE A 4 3.41 5.86 17.11
CA ILE A 4 2.66 4.93 16.24
C ILE A 4 1.66 5.70 15.38
N ASN A 5 1.02 6.72 15.96
CA ASN A 5 0.07 7.57 15.23
C ASN A 5 0.75 8.29 14.06
N GLY A 6 1.93 8.87 14.27
CA GLY A 6 2.68 9.55 13.21
C GLY A 6 3.19 8.59 12.12
N PHE A 7 3.51 7.35 12.49
CA PHE A 7 3.85 6.31 11.51
C PHE A 7 2.64 5.93 10.65
N MET A 8 1.50 5.64 11.29
CA MET A 8 0.25 5.29 10.60
C MET A 8 -0.21 6.40 9.66
N THR A 9 -0.15 7.66 10.10
CA THR A 9 -0.49 8.81 9.24
C THR A 9 0.41 8.90 8.01
N ASN A 10 1.73 8.73 8.17
CA ASN A 10 2.66 8.78 7.05
C ASN A 10 2.45 7.62 6.07
N MET A 11 2.16 6.42 6.59
CA MET A 11 1.84 5.25 5.77
C MET A 11 0.57 5.48 4.95
N LEU A 12 -0.52 5.92 5.59
CA LEU A 12 -1.78 6.21 4.91
C LEU A 12 -1.63 7.32 3.86
N ALA A 13 -0.90 8.39 4.17
CA ALA A 13 -0.60 9.44 3.20
C ALA A 13 0.17 8.92 1.97
N GLY A 14 1.14 8.02 2.18
CA GLY A 14 1.87 7.36 1.10
C GLY A 14 0.98 6.45 0.24
N LEU A 15 0.06 5.69 0.85
CA LEU A 15 -0.89 4.85 0.14
C LEU A 15 -1.87 5.68 -0.69
N ILE A 16 -2.40 6.76 -0.13
CA ILE A 16 -3.29 7.68 -0.85
C ILE A 16 -2.54 8.31 -2.04
N ALA A 17 -1.30 8.77 -1.83
CA ALA A 17 -0.48 9.32 -2.91
C ALA A 17 -0.17 8.29 -4.01
N TYR A 18 0.04 7.02 -3.65
CA TYR A 18 0.19 5.93 -4.62
C TYR A 18 -1.08 5.74 -5.47
N CYS A 19 -2.26 5.74 -4.84
CA CYS A 19 -3.54 5.58 -5.56
C CYS A 19 -3.83 6.71 -6.55
N ILE A 20 -3.44 7.96 -6.23
CA ILE A 20 -3.70 9.15 -7.05
C ILE A 20 -2.65 9.33 -8.15
N LYS A 21 -1.51 8.66 -8.05
CA LYS A 21 -0.40 8.83 -9.00
C LYS A 21 -0.73 8.17 -10.35
N ASP A 22 -0.76 8.97 -11.42
CA ASP A 22 -1.07 8.49 -12.79
C ASP A 22 -0.16 7.36 -13.26
N LYS A 23 1.15 7.46 -12.99
CA LYS A 23 2.13 6.42 -13.26
C LYS A 23 2.50 5.72 -11.96
N LYS A 24 1.66 4.78 -11.54
CA LYS A 24 1.91 3.97 -10.35
C LYS A 24 3.25 3.23 -10.52
N PRO A 25 4.18 3.35 -9.55
CA PRO A 25 5.38 2.53 -9.58
C PRO A 25 4.97 1.05 -9.48
N ALA A 26 5.64 0.18 -10.23
CA ALA A 26 5.37 -1.26 -10.15
C ALA A 26 5.64 -1.74 -8.72
N LEU A 27 4.69 -2.50 -8.18
CA LEU A 27 4.90 -3.23 -6.94
C LEU A 27 5.60 -4.54 -7.32
N ASP A 28 6.79 -4.74 -6.76
CA ASP A 28 7.54 -5.99 -6.90
C ASP A 28 6.96 -7.00 -5.92
N LEU A 29 5.87 -7.65 -6.35
CA LEU A 29 5.14 -8.64 -5.56
C LEU A 29 5.35 -10.03 -6.15
N ASN A 30 5.63 -10.99 -5.28
CA ASN A 30 5.60 -12.40 -5.66
C ASN A 30 4.16 -12.96 -5.62
N ALA A 31 3.97 -14.17 -6.16
CA ALA A 31 2.65 -14.79 -6.27
C ALA A 31 1.94 -14.97 -4.91
N VAL A 32 2.69 -15.23 -3.84
CA VAL A 32 2.14 -15.41 -2.49
C VAL A 32 1.64 -14.08 -1.94
N GLU A 33 2.41 -13.00 -2.13
CA GLU A 33 2.02 -11.66 -1.71
C GLU A 33 0.78 -11.18 -2.45
N LEU A 34 0.66 -11.51 -3.74
CA LEU A 34 -0.53 -11.21 -4.53
C LEU A 34 -1.77 -11.94 -3.98
N GLU A 35 -1.66 -13.25 -3.71
CA GLU A 35 -2.76 -14.07 -3.17
C GLU A 35 -3.25 -13.55 -1.81
N ILE A 36 -2.33 -13.10 -0.95
CA ILE A 36 -2.67 -12.50 0.35
C ILE A 36 -3.49 -11.21 0.15
N LEU A 37 -3.10 -10.38 -0.81
CA LEU A 37 -3.77 -9.10 -1.08
C LEU A 37 -5.17 -9.33 -1.67
N GLU A 38 -5.32 -10.30 -2.56
CA GLU A 38 -6.61 -10.72 -3.10
C GLU A 38 -7.52 -11.29 -2.00
N SER A 39 -6.99 -12.16 -1.15
CA SER A 39 -7.73 -12.77 -0.02
C SER A 39 -8.16 -11.72 1.02
N ALA A 40 -7.37 -10.65 1.18
CA ALA A 40 -7.68 -9.52 2.04
C ALA A 40 -8.67 -8.53 1.40
N ASN A 41 -9.13 -8.79 0.17
CA ASN A 41 -10.00 -7.92 -0.62
C ASN A 41 -9.39 -6.51 -0.81
N ILE A 42 -8.06 -6.42 -0.84
CA ILE A 42 -7.32 -5.19 -1.12
C ILE A 42 -7.15 -5.11 -2.64
N VAL A 43 -8.02 -4.31 -3.27
CA VAL A 43 -7.98 -4.11 -4.72
C VAL A 43 -6.76 -3.26 -5.09
N ILE A 44 -5.79 -3.89 -5.76
CA ILE A 44 -4.67 -3.18 -6.39
C ILE A 44 -5.12 -2.76 -7.78
N ALA A 45 -5.77 -1.59 -7.84
CA ALA A 45 -6.18 -0.93 -9.09
C ALA A 45 -4.99 -0.28 -9.81
#